data_AF-A0AAE1IA95-F1
#
_entry.id   AF-A0AAE1IA95-F1
#
_cell.length_a   1.000
_cell.length_b   1.000
_cell.length_c   1.000
_cell.angle_alpha   90.00
_cell.angle_beta   90.00
_cell.angle_gamma   90.00
#
_symmetry.space_group_name_H-M   'P 1'
#
loop_
_entity.id
_entity.type
_entity.pdbx_description
1 polymer ?
#
loop_
_entity_poly.entity_id
_entity_poly.type
_entity_poly.pdbx_seq_one_letter_code
_entity_poly.pdbx_strand_id
1 'polypeptide(L)'
;MEISTTLISGNEDETAVFAESYSGDFSLVFRFNLGISQPLSTSSRIVACFHEIEVDDENKTFSDRESMRQGIYDLISHVWPLCASNPSLRFPDAIVHIQQDDHGETTFRISHERVFRDYLTSLLPISSIKDSLIPPARTTELHCISLESLRFSDKLGGRGGTTLTRLKDQKAGGAYVYKGLSFRLFLEGNTVYKPERDIFYRELGVVYSLPSHPNILCAPPFLVITGLPRSVNHGIAEKVDLVCGTLYPYLERQSLQEVISRSNENHSSLPLATKAKWACQISSAMAIVHSSGQYHMDLKPSNMLLNNEDDVIIIDWEQCGASPFFLAPEADGSWDVDVFINAEKERMVYRKFIGPLCDDFGAWPKRNVFQLWQLECRRALEAAEVYSVGRSLWVIFEQSEDVWSYDRRPPEAKEVAWTQRSESVPKAWKDFVSRCLSPDPNERPKFEQGERFWRQEFVPIAFKD
;
A
#
# COMPACT_ATOMS: atom_id res chain seq x y z
N MET A 1 -26.65 -3.57 -17.43
CA MET A 1 -25.54 -4.32 -16.81
C MET A 1 -24.53 -3.27 -16.44
N GLU A 2 -24.31 -3.03 -15.16
CA GLU A 2 -23.37 -1.98 -14.72
C GLU A 2 -21.96 -2.57 -14.84
N ILE A 3 -21.18 -2.04 -15.78
CA ILE A 3 -19.77 -2.39 -16.00
C ILE A 3 -18.96 -1.29 -15.34
N SER A 4 -18.02 -1.68 -14.49
CA SER A 4 -17.09 -0.74 -13.87
C SER A 4 -15.68 -1.08 -14.33
N THR A 5 -14.95 -0.09 -14.82
CA THR A 5 -13.53 -0.19 -15.18
C THR A 5 -12.74 0.54 -14.11
N THR A 6 -12.00 -0.21 -13.30
CA THR A 6 -11.37 0.35 -12.09
C THR A 6 -9.88 0.57 -12.22
N LEU A 7 -9.21 -0.12 -13.14
CA LEU A 7 -7.77 -0.03 -13.25
C LEU A 7 -7.30 -0.04 -14.70
N ILE A 8 -6.53 0.98 -15.05
CA ILE A 8 -5.86 1.10 -16.35
C ILE A 8 -4.37 1.23 -16.09
N SER A 9 -3.56 0.37 -16.72
CA SER A 9 -2.10 0.36 -16.61
C SER A 9 -1.45 0.11 -17.97
N GLY A 10 -0.17 0.40 -18.11
CA GLY A 10 0.61 0.14 -19.32
C GLY A 10 1.75 -0.84 -19.06
N ASN A 11 2.33 -1.42 -20.11
CA ASN A 11 3.55 -2.23 -19.99
C ASN A 11 4.83 -1.38 -20.10
N GLU A 12 5.94 -1.95 -19.61
CA GLU A 12 7.27 -1.33 -19.62
C GLU A 12 7.82 -1.01 -21.02
N ASP A 13 7.41 -1.78 -22.04
CA ASP A 13 7.81 -1.53 -23.43
C ASP A 13 6.97 -0.44 -24.13
N GLU A 14 6.00 0.16 -23.43
CA GLU A 14 5.10 1.19 -23.96
C GLU A 14 4.28 0.76 -25.20
N THR A 15 4.05 -0.55 -25.35
CA THR A 15 3.38 -1.14 -26.52
C THR A 15 1.95 -1.61 -26.25
N ALA A 16 1.53 -1.64 -24.99
CA ALA A 16 0.22 -2.12 -24.57
C ALA A 16 -0.33 -1.35 -23.37
N VAL A 17 -1.66 -1.30 -23.31
CA VAL A 17 -2.45 -0.81 -22.18
C VAL A 17 -3.41 -1.90 -21.76
N PHE A 18 -3.56 -2.09 -20.45
CA PHE A 18 -4.46 -3.05 -19.84
C PHE A 18 -5.56 -2.32 -19.10
N ALA A 19 -6.79 -2.84 -19.17
CA ALA A 19 -7.91 -2.38 -18.37
C ALA A 19 -8.55 -3.55 -17.63
N GLU A 20 -8.78 -3.40 -16.34
CA GLU A 20 -9.52 -4.35 -15.52
C GLU A 20 -10.95 -3.83 -15.32
N SER A 21 -11.92 -4.66 -15.70
CA SER A 21 -13.34 -4.32 -15.57
C SER A 21 -14.14 -5.48 -15.03
N TYR A 22 -15.20 -5.16 -14.27
CA TYR A 22 -16.10 -6.16 -13.70
C TYR A 22 -17.57 -5.80 -13.92
N SER A 23 -18.40 -6.85 -13.92
CA SER A 23 -19.84 -6.73 -13.80
C SER A 23 -20.40 -7.94 -13.05
N GLY A 24 -21.17 -7.69 -11.99
CA GLY A 24 -21.59 -8.77 -11.09
C GLY A 24 -20.37 -9.49 -10.48
N ASP A 25 -20.35 -10.82 -10.57
CA ASP A 25 -19.28 -11.68 -10.03
C ASP A 25 -18.18 -12.01 -11.05
N PHE A 26 -18.11 -11.27 -12.15
CA PHE A 26 -17.22 -11.54 -13.27
C PHE A 26 -16.27 -10.37 -13.50
N SER A 27 -14.95 -10.64 -13.46
CA SER A 27 -13.88 -9.69 -13.74
C SER A 27 -13.08 -10.17 -14.94
N LEU A 28 -12.66 -9.25 -15.80
CA LEU A 28 -11.88 -9.49 -17.01
C LEU A 28 -10.75 -8.48 -17.14
N VAL A 29 -9.63 -8.95 -17.69
CA VAL A 29 -8.53 -8.10 -18.11
C VAL A 29 -8.59 -7.93 -19.63
N PHE A 30 -8.68 -6.68 -20.06
CA PHE A 30 -8.67 -6.26 -21.45
C PHE A 30 -7.29 -5.73 -21.82
N ARG A 31 -6.84 -6.01 -23.05
CA ARG A 31 -5.56 -5.54 -23.59
C ARG A 31 -5.79 -4.78 -24.90
N PHE A 32 -5.17 -3.61 -24.98
CA PHE A 32 -5.08 -2.76 -26.15
C PHE A 32 -3.61 -2.71 -26.57
N ASN A 33 -3.33 -2.93 -27.85
CA ASN A 33 -1.95 -2.95 -28.37
C ASN A 33 -1.73 -1.81 -29.36
N LEU A 34 -0.51 -1.30 -29.41
CA LEU A 34 -0.05 -0.37 -30.43
C LEU A 34 0.07 -1.10 -31.77
N GLY A 35 -0.73 -0.69 -32.75
CA GLY A 35 -0.69 -1.20 -34.11
C GLY A 35 0.09 -0.26 -35.03
N ILE A 36 1.34 -0.62 -35.36
CA ILE A 36 2.18 0.19 -36.28
C ILE A 36 1.50 0.37 -37.65
N SER A 37 0.80 -0.65 -38.14
CA SER A 37 0.07 -0.62 -39.41
C SER A 37 -1.33 0.01 -39.32
N GLN A 38 -1.81 0.31 -38.11
CA GLN A 38 -3.13 0.90 -37.84
C GLN A 38 -3.02 1.96 -36.74
N PRO A 39 -2.31 3.07 -36.99
CA PRO A 39 -2.06 4.10 -35.98
C PRO A 39 -3.31 4.90 -35.61
N LEU A 40 -4.35 4.90 -36.45
CA LEU A 40 -5.63 5.58 -36.20
C LEU A 40 -6.64 4.71 -35.44
N SER A 41 -6.36 3.41 -35.28
CA SER A 41 -7.22 2.50 -34.51
C SER A 41 -7.37 3.00 -33.07
N THR A 42 -8.56 2.80 -32.49
CA THR A 42 -8.84 3.23 -31.11
C THR A 42 -7.86 2.61 -30.12
N SER A 43 -7.43 1.37 -30.34
CA SER A 43 -6.41 0.71 -29.51
C SER A 43 -5.04 1.40 -29.59
N SER A 44 -4.57 1.77 -30.79
CA SER A 44 -3.32 2.53 -30.94
C SER A 44 -3.40 3.90 -30.27
N ARG A 45 -4.53 4.60 -30.44
CA ARG A 45 -4.78 5.90 -29.81
C ARG A 45 -4.80 5.83 -28.29
N ILE A 46 -5.37 4.76 -27.72
CA ILE A 46 -5.34 4.48 -26.27
C ILE A 46 -3.89 4.35 -25.80
N VAL A 47 -3.08 3.54 -26.49
CA VAL A 47 -1.69 3.30 -26.10
C VAL A 47 -0.85 4.59 -26.23
N ALA A 48 -1.00 5.32 -27.33
CA ALA A 48 -0.31 6.59 -27.55
C ALA A 48 -0.67 7.64 -26.49
N CYS A 49 -1.96 7.77 -26.14
CA CYS A 49 -2.40 8.68 -25.09
C CYS A 49 -1.90 8.23 -23.70
N PHE A 50 -1.89 6.93 -23.43
CA PHE A 50 -1.54 6.42 -22.11
C PHE A 50 -0.04 6.61 -21.80
N HIS A 51 0.81 6.34 -22.78
CA HIS A 51 2.27 6.44 -22.63
C HIS A 51 2.84 7.78 -23.07
N GLU A 52 1.98 8.72 -23.49
CA GLU A 52 2.40 10.06 -23.95
C GLU A 52 3.39 9.97 -25.13
N ILE A 53 3.14 9.01 -26.02
CA ILE A 53 3.96 8.78 -27.22
C ILE A 53 3.82 9.99 -28.15
N GLU A 54 4.96 10.54 -28.62
CA GLU A 54 4.95 11.60 -29.63
C GLU A 54 4.31 11.10 -30.94
N VAL A 55 3.27 11.81 -31.38
CA VAL A 55 2.56 11.53 -32.63
C VAL A 55 2.67 12.72 -33.59
N ASP A 56 2.74 12.41 -34.88
CA ASP A 56 2.82 13.38 -35.99
C ASP A 56 1.44 13.95 -36.40
N ASP A 57 0.35 13.38 -35.90
CA ASP A 57 -1.03 13.78 -36.16
C ASP A 57 -1.86 13.64 -34.87
N GLU A 58 -2.58 14.69 -34.48
CA GLU A 58 -3.44 14.72 -33.29
C GLU A 58 -4.53 13.63 -33.31
N ASN A 59 -4.92 13.16 -34.50
CA ASN A 59 -5.89 12.06 -34.64
C ASN A 59 -5.34 10.69 -34.21
N LYS A 60 -4.01 10.55 -34.05
CA LYS A 60 -3.36 9.31 -33.61
C LYS A 60 -3.30 9.16 -32.08
N THR A 61 -3.90 10.09 -31.34
CA THR A 61 -4.02 10.01 -29.88
C THR A 61 -5.41 10.50 -29.43
N PHE A 62 -5.64 10.53 -28.11
CA PHE A 62 -6.78 11.22 -27.51
C PHE A 62 -6.34 12.59 -27.00
N SER A 63 -7.27 13.55 -26.97
CA SER A 63 -7.03 14.91 -26.47
C SER A 63 -6.58 14.93 -25.00
N ASP A 64 -7.12 14.01 -24.21
CA ASP A 64 -6.92 13.95 -22.77
C ASP A 64 -7.23 12.54 -22.22
N ARG A 65 -6.83 12.31 -20.97
CA ARG A 65 -6.99 11.02 -20.27
C ARG A 65 -8.45 10.66 -19.99
N GLU A 66 -9.36 11.64 -19.88
CA GLU A 66 -10.78 11.39 -19.62
C GLU A 66 -11.45 10.86 -20.90
N SER A 67 -11.18 11.50 -22.03
CA SER A 67 -11.59 11.05 -23.37
C SER A 67 -11.05 9.65 -23.68
N MET A 68 -9.78 9.37 -23.35
CA MET A 68 -9.21 8.02 -23.48
C MET A 68 -9.94 6.99 -22.61
N ARG A 69 -10.24 7.32 -21.35
CA ARG A 69 -11.00 6.45 -20.43
C ARG A 69 -12.40 6.15 -20.96
N GLN A 70 -13.07 7.15 -21.52
CA GLN A 70 -14.37 6.97 -22.15
C GLN A 70 -14.27 6.01 -23.36
N GLY A 71 -13.26 6.17 -24.21
CA GLY A 71 -13.01 5.26 -25.33
C GLY A 71 -12.76 3.80 -24.90
N ILE A 72 -12.01 3.59 -23.81
CA ILE A 72 -11.84 2.26 -23.20
C ILE A 72 -13.19 1.70 -22.73
N TYR A 73 -13.98 2.51 -22.02
CA TYR A 73 -15.28 2.10 -21.51
C TYR A 73 -16.25 1.72 -22.63
N ASP A 74 -16.31 2.50 -23.71
CA ASP A 74 -17.20 2.27 -24.84
C ASP A 74 -16.85 0.95 -25.55
N LEU A 75 -15.56 0.71 -25.80
CA LEU A 75 -15.08 -0.55 -26.38
C LEU A 75 -15.41 -1.75 -25.50
N ILE A 76 -15.12 -1.67 -24.21
CA ILE A 76 -15.39 -2.76 -23.26
C ILE A 76 -16.90 -3.02 -23.18
N SER A 77 -17.72 -1.98 -23.09
CA SER A 77 -19.18 -2.09 -23.02
C SER A 77 -19.76 -2.76 -24.27
N HIS A 78 -19.16 -2.50 -25.45
CA HIS A 78 -19.57 -3.14 -26.70
C HIS A 78 -19.27 -4.65 -26.71
N VAL A 79 -18.08 -5.07 -26.26
CA VAL A 79 -17.68 -6.49 -26.30
C VAL A 79 -18.12 -7.31 -25.08
N TRP A 80 -18.48 -6.65 -23.97
CA TRP A 80 -18.81 -7.31 -22.70
C TRP A 80 -19.92 -8.36 -22.81
N PRO A 81 -21.07 -8.12 -23.47
CA PRO A 81 -22.13 -9.13 -23.58
C PRO A 81 -21.67 -10.41 -24.28
N LEU A 82 -20.76 -10.29 -25.25
CA LEU A 82 -20.18 -11.41 -25.98
C LEU A 82 -19.20 -12.18 -25.08
N CYS A 83 -18.38 -11.46 -24.32
CA CYS A 83 -17.41 -12.03 -23.39
C CYS A 83 -18.06 -12.73 -22.18
N ALA A 84 -19.11 -12.13 -21.60
CA ALA A 84 -19.78 -12.63 -20.40
C ALA A 84 -20.38 -14.03 -20.58
N SER A 85 -20.70 -14.41 -21.81
CA SER A 85 -21.26 -15.72 -22.15
C SER A 85 -20.19 -16.80 -22.37
N ASN A 86 -18.91 -16.44 -22.49
CA ASN A 86 -17.85 -17.38 -22.84
C ASN A 86 -17.17 -18.01 -21.60
N PRO A 87 -17.27 -19.33 -21.40
CA PRO A 87 -16.67 -20.02 -20.26
C PRO A 87 -15.14 -20.00 -20.26
N SER A 88 -14.46 -19.81 -21.40
CA SER A 88 -12.99 -19.75 -21.45
C SER A 88 -12.40 -18.53 -20.75
N LEU A 89 -13.22 -17.49 -20.53
CA LEU A 89 -12.81 -16.27 -19.83
C LEU A 89 -12.90 -16.37 -18.31
N ARG A 90 -13.29 -17.55 -17.79
CA ARG A 90 -13.29 -17.83 -16.34
C ARG A 90 -11.91 -18.24 -15.82
N PHE A 91 -10.95 -18.51 -16.70
CA PHE A 91 -9.60 -18.91 -16.32
C PHE A 91 -8.73 -17.68 -15.99
N PRO A 92 -7.83 -17.78 -14.99
CA PRO A 92 -7.03 -16.64 -14.52
C PRO A 92 -5.94 -16.17 -15.51
N ASP A 93 -5.67 -16.96 -16.56
CA ASP A 93 -4.70 -16.67 -17.62
C ASP A 93 -5.34 -16.04 -18.88
N ALA A 94 -6.66 -15.86 -18.86
CA ALA A 94 -7.42 -15.37 -20.00
C ALA A 94 -7.35 -13.84 -20.11
N ILE A 95 -7.04 -13.33 -21.30
CA ILE A 95 -7.02 -11.91 -21.63
C ILE A 95 -7.88 -11.67 -22.87
N VAL A 96 -8.70 -10.62 -22.82
CA VAL A 96 -9.49 -10.16 -23.98
C VAL A 96 -8.70 -9.07 -24.70
N HIS A 97 -8.30 -9.32 -25.94
CA HIS A 97 -7.70 -8.29 -26.78
C HIS A 97 -8.82 -7.62 -27.58
N ILE A 98 -8.92 -6.30 -27.48
CA ILE A 98 -9.89 -5.51 -28.27
C ILE A 98 -9.13 -4.69 -29.31
N GLN A 99 -9.67 -4.67 -30.52
CA GLN A 99 -9.20 -3.82 -31.60
C GLN A 99 -10.40 -3.25 -32.36
N GLN A 100 -10.40 -1.93 -32.52
CA GLN A 100 -11.34 -1.24 -33.40
C GLN A 100 -10.57 -0.65 -34.56
N ASP A 101 -10.94 -1.01 -35.78
CA ASP A 101 -10.26 -0.51 -36.98
C ASP A 101 -10.66 0.93 -37.32
N ASP A 102 -10.04 1.48 -38.36
CA ASP A 102 -10.27 2.86 -38.82
C ASP A 102 -11.69 3.09 -39.37
N HIS A 103 -12.44 2.01 -39.62
CA HIS A 103 -13.83 2.05 -40.08
C HIS A 103 -14.84 1.95 -38.92
N GLY A 104 -14.34 1.79 -37.68
CA GLY A 104 -15.17 1.68 -36.48
C GLY A 104 -15.64 0.27 -36.18
N GLU A 105 -15.23 -0.75 -36.95
CA GLU A 105 -15.57 -2.14 -36.65
C GLU A 105 -14.74 -2.64 -35.46
N THR A 106 -15.44 -3.11 -34.42
CA THR A 106 -14.81 -3.64 -33.20
C THR A 106 -14.72 -5.15 -33.29
N THR A 107 -13.51 -5.67 -33.15
CA THR A 107 -13.22 -7.10 -33.05
C THR A 107 -12.58 -7.40 -31.70
N PHE A 108 -12.80 -8.61 -31.19
CA PHE A 108 -12.11 -9.10 -30.01
C PHE A 108 -11.61 -10.53 -30.21
N ARG A 109 -10.50 -10.84 -29.54
CA ARG A 109 -9.96 -12.20 -29.46
C ARG A 109 -9.61 -12.52 -28.01
N ILE A 110 -9.72 -13.79 -27.65
CA ILE A 110 -9.37 -14.29 -26.32
C ILE A 110 -8.04 -15.01 -26.44
N SER A 111 -7.06 -14.64 -25.62
CA SER A 111 -5.79 -15.35 -25.50
C SER A 111 -5.65 -15.94 -24.11
N HIS A 112 -4.98 -17.08 -24.04
CA HIS A 112 -4.41 -17.64 -22.81
C HIS A 112 -2.91 -17.37 -22.89
N GLU A 113 -2.44 -16.42 -22.10
CA GLU A 113 -1.09 -15.90 -22.23
C GLU A 113 -0.05 -16.92 -21.74
N ARG A 114 0.93 -17.26 -22.59
CA ARG A 114 2.00 -18.20 -22.22
C ARG A 114 2.81 -17.70 -21.01
N VAL A 115 2.94 -16.37 -20.90
CA VAL A 115 3.63 -15.69 -19.80
C VAL A 115 2.91 -15.85 -18.45
N PHE A 116 1.69 -16.40 -18.42
CA PHE A 116 1.05 -16.77 -17.16
C PHE A 116 1.85 -17.82 -16.39
N ARG A 117 2.54 -18.74 -17.09
CA ARG A 117 3.43 -19.69 -16.41
C ARG A 117 4.61 -18.99 -15.75
N ASP A 118 5.17 -17.98 -16.41
CA ASP A 118 6.27 -17.19 -15.86
C ASP A 118 5.81 -16.43 -14.60
N TYR A 119 4.60 -15.85 -14.63
CA TYR A 119 3.95 -15.30 -13.45
C TYR A 119 3.82 -16.33 -12.32
N LEU A 120 3.30 -17.53 -12.59
CA LEU A 120 3.21 -18.58 -11.57
C LEU A 120 4.59 -18.95 -10.99
N THR A 121 5.63 -19.08 -11.83
CA THR A 121 6.98 -19.38 -11.36
C THR A 121 7.61 -18.28 -10.50
N SER A 122 7.08 -17.06 -10.59
CA SER A 122 7.54 -15.95 -9.77
C SER A 122 6.90 -15.91 -8.38
N LEU A 123 5.86 -16.71 -8.14
CA LEU A 123 5.18 -16.81 -6.85
C LEU A 123 5.80 -17.88 -5.95
N LEU A 124 5.68 -17.71 -4.63
CA LEU A 124 6.14 -18.67 -3.65
C LEU A 124 5.04 -19.70 -3.32
N PRO A 125 5.38 -21.00 -3.20
CA PRO A 125 4.46 -21.99 -2.70
C PRO A 125 4.20 -21.77 -1.20
N ILE A 126 3.03 -22.22 -0.71
CA ILE A 126 2.64 -22.09 0.70
C ILE A 126 3.70 -22.68 1.64
N SER A 127 4.32 -23.80 1.27
CA SER A 127 5.39 -24.42 2.07
C SER A 127 6.57 -23.47 2.29
N SER A 128 7.03 -22.80 1.23
CA SER A 128 8.11 -21.80 1.34
C SER A 128 7.72 -20.62 2.23
N ILE A 129 6.47 -20.14 2.17
CA ILE A 129 5.98 -19.09 3.07
C ILE A 129 6.06 -19.56 4.52
N LYS A 130 5.55 -20.75 4.81
CA LYS A 130 5.55 -21.33 6.15
C LYS A 130 6.96 -21.53 6.70
N ASP A 131 7.87 -22.02 5.86
CA ASP A 131 9.22 -22.39 6.29
C ASP A 131 10.17 -21.18 6.37
N SER A 132 9.96 -20.16 5.53
CA SER A 132 10.92 -19.06 5.36
C SER A 132 10.47 -17.74 5.99
N LEU A 133 9.16 -17.48 6.05
CA LEU A 133 8.62 -16.18 6.47
C LEU A 133 7.89 -16.23 7.81
N ILE A 134 7.38 -17.39 8.23
CA ILE A 134 6.62 -17.51 9.48
C ILE A 134 7.55 -18.03 10.59
N PRO A 135 7.72 -17.29 11.69
CA PRO A 135 8.51 -17.77 12.82
C PRO A 135 7.98 -19.11 13.35
N PRO A 136 8.83 -20.11 13.62
CA PRO A 136 8.40 -21.44 14.10
C PRO A 136 7.58 -21.41 15.40
N ALA A 137 7.73 -20.36 16.21
CA ALA A 137 6.98 -20.14 17.45
C ALA A 137 5.52 -19.70 17.22
N ARG A 138 5.12 -19.42 15.98
CA ARG A 138 3.78 -18.96 15.58
C ARG A 138 3.15 -19.92 14.57
N THR A 139 3.13 -21.20 14.90
CA THR A 139 2.49 -22.27 14.12
C THR A 139 0.96 -22.15 14.15
N THR A 140 0.44 -21.05 13.61
CA THR A 140 -0.98 -20.91 13.29
C THR A 140 -1.27 -21.73 12.03
N GLU A 141 -2.44 -22.38 12.01
CA GLU A 141 -2.94 -23.00 10.78
C GLU A 141 -3.17 -21.92 9.73
N LEU A 142 -2.53 -22.08 8.56
CA LEU A 142 -2.70 -21.15 7.45
C LEU A 142 -3.97 -21.47 6.71
N HIS A 143 -4.98 -20.60 6.83
CA HIS A 143 -6.18 -20.72 6.03
C HIS A 143 -5.92 -20.15 4.63
N CYS A 144 -6.14 -20.97 3.61
CA CYS A 144 -5.91 -20.60 2.23
C CYS A 144 -7.24 -20.53 1.48
N ILE A 145 -7.34 -19.57 0.57
CA ILE A 145 -8.52 -19.39 -0.27
C ILE A 145 -8.13 -19.20 -1.73
N SER A 146 -8.87 -19.80 -2.66
CA SER A 146 -8.58 -19.65 -4.09
C SER A 146 -8.91 -18.23 -4.57
N LEU A 147 -8.04 -17.64 -5.37
CA LEU A 147 -8.27 -16.38 -6.08
C LEU A 147 -9.61 -16.39 -6.85
N GLU A 148 -9.98 -17.56 -7.42
CA GLU A 148 -11.22 -17.72 -8.18
C GLU A 148 -12.49 -17.59 -7.31
N SER A 149 -12.39 -17.75 -6.00
CA SER A 149 -13.51 -17.58 -5.06
C SER A 149 -13.75 -16.11 -4.69
N LEU A 150 -12.89 -15.20 -5.13
CA LEU A 150 -12.94 -13.78 -4.81
C LEU A 150 -13.71 -12.99 -5.87
N ARG A 151 -14.45 -11.99 -5.39
CA ARG A 151 -15.11 -10.97 -6.19
C ARG A 151 -14.52 -9.61 -5.85
N PHE A 152 -13.77 -9.05 -6.78
CA PHE A 152 -13.19 -7.71 -6.68
C PHE A 152 -14.23 -6.64 -7.00
N SER A 153 -14.20 -5.51 -6.29
CA SER A 153 -14.99 -4.32 -6.62
C SER A 153 -14.11 -3.08 -6.79
N ASP A 154 -13.76 -2.41 -5.70
CA ASP A 154 -13.19 -1.06 -5.76
C ASP A 154 -11.71 -1.10 -5.44
N LYS A 155 -10.91 -0.45 -6.28
CA LYS A 155 -9.51 -0.24 -5.96
C LYS A 155 -9.42 0.72 -4.78
N LEU A 156 -8.71 0.31 -3.74
CA LEU A 156 -8.36 1.20 -2.64
C LEU A 156 -7.09 1.96 -3.03
N GLY A 157 -6.91 3.17 -2.51
CA GLY A 157 -5.68 3.94 -2.74
C GLY A 157 -4.42 3.18 -2.27
N GLY A 158 -3.24 3.64 -2.69
CA GLY A 158 -1.95 3.02 -2.34
C GLY A 158 -1.27 2.26 -3.48
N ARG A 159 -0.15 1.59 -3.17
CA ARG A 159 0.60 0.74 -4.12
C ARG A 159 0.00 -0.67 -4.22
N GLY A 160 0.48 -1.47 -5.18
CA GLY A 160 0.29 -2.92 -5.16
C GLY A 160 -1.12 -3.49 -5.37
N GLY A 161 -1.98 -2.86 -6.18
CA GLY A 161 -3.25 -3.48 -6.58
C GLY A 161 -4.24 -3.76 -5.43
N THR A 162 -4.11 -3.03 -4.31
CA THR A 162 -4.98 -3.17 -3.14
C THR A 162 -6.44 -2.94 -3.51
N THR A 163 -7.31 -3.94 -3.28
CA THR A 163 -8.67 -3.95 -3.83
C THR A 163 -9.68 -4.48 -2.81
N LEU A 164 -10.81 -3.78 -2.69
CA LEU A 164 -11.96 -4.24 -1.91
C LEU A 164 -12.55 -5.49 -2.57
N THR A 165 -12.77 -6.52 -1.76
CA THR A 165 -13.10 -7.86 -2.22
C THR A 165 -14.14 -8.52 -1.32
N ARG A 166 -14.97 -9.38 -1.90
CA ARG A 166 -15.91 -10.24 -1.17
C ARG A 166 -15.76 -11.69 -1.61
N LEU A 167 -16.17 -12.62 -0.75
CA LEU A 167 -16.23 -14.05 -1.09
C LEU A 167 -17.49 -14.33 -1.91
N LYS A 168 -17.36 -15.03 -3.05
CA LYS A 168 -18.49 -15.34 -3.95
C LYS A 168 -19.61 -16.15 -3.27
N ASP A 169 -19.23 -17.06 -2.36
CA ASP A 169 -20.19 -17.98 -1.73
C ASP A 169 -20.89 -17.38 -0.49
N GLN A 170 -20.48 -16.19 -0.03
CA GLN A 170 -21.08 -15.54 1.14
C GLN A 170 -21.97 -14.37 0.73
N LYS A 171 -23.27 -14.63 0.53
CA LYS A 171 -24.29 -13.59 0.26
C LYS A 171 -24.39 -12.51 1.35
N ALA A 172 -23.89 -12.77 2.55
CA ALA A 172 -23.83 -11.84 3.69
C ALA A 172 -22.40 -11.70 4.28
N GLY A 173 -21.37 -12.10 3.53
CA GLY A 173 -19.99 -12.09 4.01
C GLY A 173 -19.46 -10.67 4.20
N GLY A 174 -18.60 -10.50 5.22
CA GLY A 174 -17.86 -9.26 5.44
C GLY A 174 -17.03 -8.87 4.22
N ALA A 175 -16.79 -7.57 4.06
CA ALA A 175 -15.85 -7.09 3.05
C ALA A 175 -14.41 -7.34 3.51
N TYR A 176 -13.54 -7.65 2.56
CA TYR A 176 -12.11 -7.85 2.78
C TYR A 176 -11.30 -6.90 1.91
N VAL A 177 -10.11 -6.56 2.37
CA VAL A 177 -9.07 -5.92 1.56
C VAL A 177 -8.17 -7.01 1.02
N TYR A 178 -8.14 -7.16 -0.30
CA TYR A 178 -7.14 -7.96 -1.00
C TYR A 178 -5.88 -7.13 -1.21
N LYS A 179 -4.76 -7.63 -0.71
CA LYS A 179 -3.41 -7.12 -1.01
C LYS A 179 -2.61 -8.24 -1.64
N GLY A 180 -2.19 -8.06 -2.90
CA GLY A 180 -1.55 -9.15 -3.61
C GLY A 180 -1.05 -8.82 -5.01
N LEU A 181 -0.45 -9.83 -5.61
CA LEU A 181 0.23 -9.81 -6.90
C LEU A 181 -0.74 -10.36 -7.94
N SER A 182 -1.36 -9.49 -8.73
CA SER A 182 -2.25 -9.94 -9.81
C SER A 182 -1.47 -10.29 -11.07
N PHE A 183 -2.02 -11.16 -11.92
CA PHE A 183 -1.43 -11.43 -13.22
C PHE A 183 -1.36 -10.15 -14.09
N ARG A 184 -2.35 -9.26 -13.97
CA ARG A 184 -2.32 -7.94 -14.61
C ARG A 184 -1.09 -7.12 -14.21
N LEU A 185 -0.75 -7.08 -12.91
CA LEU A 185 0.47 -6.40 -12.43
C LEU A 185 1.73 -7.01 -13.05
N PHE A 186 1.76 -8.33 -13.25
CA PHE A 186 2.89 -9.00 -13.92
C PHE A 186 3.03 -8.56 -15.39
N LEU A 187 1.92 -8.29 -16.08
CA LEU A 187 1.93 -7.83 -17.48
C LEU A 187 2.45 -6.39 -17.65
N GLU A 188 2.51 -5.61 -16.57
CA GLU A 188 3.10 -4.26 -16.60
C GLU A 188 4.61 -4.31 -16.82
N GLY A 189 5.26 -5.45 -16.59
CA GLY A 189 6.68 -5.65 -16.83
C GLY A 189 7.48 -5.89 -15.56
N ASN A 190 8.71 -6.36 -15.73
CA ASN A 190 9.54 -6.78 -14.60
C ASN A 190 10.02 -5.61 -13.74
N THR A 191 10.16 -4.43 -14.34
CA THR A 191 10.56 -3.20 -13.65
C THR A 191 9.55 -2.77 -12.59
N VAL A 192 8.25 -3.03 -12.82
CA VAL A 192 7.17 -2.75 -11.86
C VAL A 192 6.87 -3.97 -10.99
N TYR A 193 6.76 -5.16 -11.58
CA TYR A 193 6.31 -6.36 -10.88
C TYR A 193 7.29 -6.85 -9.82
N LYS A 194 8.60 -6.89 -10.11
CA LYS A 194 9.58 -7.47 -9.17
C LYS A 194 9.67 -6.69 -7.85
N PRO A 195 9.77 -5.34 -7.85
CA PRO A 195 9.72 -4.57 -6.61
C PRO A 195 8.46 -4.84 -5.80
N GLU A 196 7.27 -4.79 -6.42
CA GLU A 196 5.98 -5.03 -5.73
C GLU A 196 5.88 -6.45 -5.15
N ARG A 197 6.40 -7.46 -5.87
CA ARG A 197 6.50 -8.84 -5.37
C ARG A 197 7.40 -8.94 -4.15
N ASP A 198 8.58 -8.33 -4.20
CA ASP A 198 9.55 -8.41 -3.12
C ASP A 198 9.05 -7.65 -1.88
N ILE A 199 8.33 -6.53 -2.08
CA ILE A 199 7.61 -5.79 -1.03
C ILE A 199 6.52 -6.66 -0.40
N PHE A 200 5.68 -7.31 -1.21
CA PHE A 200 4.60 -8.18 -0.72
C PHE A 200 5.14 -9.29 0.19
N TYR A 201 6.20 -10.00 -0.21
CA TYR A 201 6.77 -11.07 0.62
C TYR A 201 7.49 -10.55 1.86
N ARG A 202 8.14 -9.37 1.77
CA ARG A 202 8.75 -8.71 2.92
C ARG A 202 7.69 -8.35 3.96
N GLU A 203 6.63 -7.66 3.55
CA GLU A 203 5.53 -7.28 4.43
C GLU A 203 4.92 -8.51 5.09
N LEU A 204 4.68 -9.57 4.32
CA LEU A 204 4.12 -10.80 4.85
C LEU A 204 4.98 -11.37 5.98
N GLY A 205 6.31 -11.43 5.78
CA GLY A 205 7.26 -11.83 6.82
C GLY A 205 7.25 -10.91 8.05
N VAL A 206 7.19 -9.59 7.83
CA VAL A 206 7.09 -8.61 8.93
C VAL A 206 5.82 -8.83 9.73
N VAL A 207 4.65 -8.85 9.09
CA VAL A 207 3.34 -8.99 9.75
C VAL A 207 3.26 -10.28 10.59
N TYR A 208 3.78 -11.40 10.10
CA TYR A 208 3.83 -12.63 10.89
C TYR A 208 4.81 -12.57 12.08
N SER A 209 5.84 -11.71 12.01
CA SER A 209 6.79 -11.50 13.09
C SER A 209 6.32 -10.50 14.17
N LEU A 210 5.36 -9.63 13.85
CA LEU A 210 4.90 -8.55 14.74
C LEU A 210 4.25 -9.08 16.02
N PRO A 211 4.50 -8.47 17.19
CA PRO A 211 3.83 -8.85 18.44
C PRO A 211 2.31 -8.68 18.33
N SER A 212 1.55 -9.54 19.01
CA SER A 212 0.10 -9.37 19.12
C SER A 212 -0.21 -8.12 19.95
N HIS A 213 -1.00 -7.21 19.38
CA HIS A 213 -1.42 -5.97 20.04
C HIS A 213 -2.75 -5.49 19.42
N PRO A 214 -3.70 -4.96 20.20
CA PRO A 214 -5.01 -4.54 19.68
C PRO A 214 -4.93 -3.41 18.64
N ASN A 215 -3.86 -2.62 18.65
CA ASN A 215 -3.67 -1.47 17.76
C ASN A 215 -2.67 -1.71 16.62
N ILE A 216 -2.32 -2.97 16.36
CA ILE A 216 -1.45 -3.40 15.24
C ILE A 216 -2.27 -4.31 14.33
N LEU A 217 -2.10 -4.16 13.01
CA LEU A 217 -2.71 -5.07 12.05
C LEU A 217 -2.33 -6.53 12.36
N CYS A 218 -3.35 -7.35 12.61
CA CYS A 218 -3.16 -8.78 12.81
C CYS A 218 -2.67 -9.47 11.53
N ALA A 219 -2.03 -10.64 11.69
CA ALA A 219 -1.73 -11.51 10.58
C ALA A 219 -2.98 -11.79 9.73
N PRO A 220 -2.84 -11.91 8.39
CA PRO A 220 -3.97 -12.02 7.50
C PRO A 220 -4.76 -13.30 7.82
N PRO A 221 -6.09 -13.23 8.01
CA PRO A 221 -6.92 -14.41 8.23
C PRO A 221 -6.87 -15.41 7.08
N PHE A 222 -6.61 -14.96 5.85
CA PHE A 222 -6.50 -15.83 4.68
C PHE A 222 -5.32 -15.46 3.80
N LEU A 223 -4.56 -16.48 3.37
CA LEU A 223 -3.68 -16.40 2.22
C LEU A 223 -4.48 -16.70 0.95
N VAL A 224 -4.27 -15.90 -0.09
CA VAL A 224 -4.91 -16.10 -1.39
C VAL A 224 -3.97 -16.88 -2.30
N ILE A 225 -4.49 -17.96 -2.87
CA ILE A 225 -3.73 -18.90 -3.67
C ILE A 225 -4.23 -18.97 -5.11
N THR A 226 -3.30 -19.17 -6.03
CA THR A 226 -3.54 -19.42 -7.44
C THR A 226 -2.70 -20.63 -7.89
N GLY A 227 -2.97 -21.13 -9.09
CA GLY A 227 -2.27 -22.27 -9.65
C GLY A 227 -2.56 -22.44 -11.13
N LEU A 228 -2.09 -23.55 -11.71
CA LEU A 228 -2.36 -23.86 -13.11
C LEU A 228 -3.88 -23.97 -13.35
N PRO A 229 -4.42 -23.29 -14.38
CA PRO A 229 -5.82 -23.42 -14.73
C PRO A 229 -6.13 -24.88 -15.10
N ARG A 230 -7.34 -25.36 -14.74
CA ARG A 230 -7.80 -26.72 -15.05
C ARG A 230 -7.86 -27.05 -16.56
N SER A 231 -7.66 -26.05 -17.43
CA SER A 231 -7.61 -26.20 -18.89
C SER A 231 -6.34 -26.91 -19.40
N VAL A 232 -5.24 -26.88 -18.64
CA VAL A 232 -3.96 -27.52 -19.01
C VAL A 232 -3.85 -28.90 -18.34
N ASN A 233 -4.83 -29.76 -18.55
CA ASN A 233 -4.83 -31.11 -17.96
C ASN A 233 -4.17 -32.11 -18.93
N HIS A 234 -2.85 -32.05 -19.04
CA HIS A 234 -2.04 -33.14 -19.61
C HIS A 234 -0.96 -33.55 -18.62
N GLY A 235 -1.35 -34.41 -17.67
CA GLY A 235 -0.43 -35.18 -16.84
C GLY A 235 -0.28 -34.65 -15.41
N ILE A 236 -0.40 -35.60 -14.49
CA ILE A 236 0.02 -35.68 -13.09
C ILE A 236 1.15 -34.68 -12.72
N ALA A 237 0.82 -33.40 -12.54
CA ALA A 237 1.66 -32.47 -11.82
C ALA A 237 0.95 -32.18 -10.49
N GLU A 238 1.66 -32.31 -9.38
CA GLU A 238 1.14 -31.92 -8.06
C GLU A 238 0.56 -30.51 -8.15
N LYS A 239 -0.65 -30.34 -7.60
CA LYS A 239 -1.28 -29.02 -7.47
C LYS A 239 -0.44 -28.21 -6.49
N VAL A 240 0.50 -27.42 -7.01
CA VAL A 240 1.25 -26.48 -6.20
C VAL A 240 0.38 -25.25 -6.00
N ASP A 241 -0.09 -25.07 -4.76
CA ASP A 241 -0.81 -23.86 -4.38
C ASP A 241 0.22 -22.74 -4.15
N LEU A 242 0.18 -21.74 -5.03
CA LEU A 242 1.09 -20.60 -5.05
C LEU A 242 0.40 -19.39 -4.44
N VAL A 243 1.06 -18.72 -3.49
CA VAL A 243 0.50 -17.56 -2.81
C VAL A 243 0.60 -16.34 -3.71
N CYS A 244 -0.55 -15.76 -4.06
CA CYS A 244 -0.63 -14.54 -4.86
C CYS A 244 -1.21 -13.34 -4.09
N GLY A 245 -1.64 -13.51 -2.84
CA GLY A 245 -2.16 -12.40 -2.06
C GLY A 245 -2.55 -12.76 -0.64
N THR A 246 -3.14 -11.78 0.04
CA THR A 246 -3.64 -11.86 1.41
C THR A 246 -4.99 -11.17 1.51
N LEU A 247 -5.84 -11.62 2.43
CA LEU A 247 -7.08 -10.94 2.78
C LEU A 247 -7.00 -10.41 4.21
N TYR A 248 -7.30 -9.13 4.38
CA TYR A 248 -7.53 -8.49 5.67
C TYR A 248 -8.99 -8.09 5.81
N PRO A 249 -9.55 -8.07 7.03
CA PRO A 249 -10.87 -7.48 7.25
C PRO A 249 -10.91 -6.03 6.75
N TYR A 250 -11.98 -5.65 6.05
CA TYR A 250 -12.19 -4.26 5.69
C TYR A 250 -12.60 -3.45 6.93
N LEU A 251 -11.83 -2.41 7.23
CA LEU A 251 -12.15 -1.46 8.29
C LEU A 251 -13.00 -0.33 7.69
N GLU A 252 -14.29 -0.32 8.02
CA GLU A 252 -15.25 0.65 7.46
C GLU A 252 -14.98 2.08 7.94
N ARG A 253 -14.37 2.22 9.13
CA ARG A 253 -13.92 3.53 9.56
C ARG A 253 -12.63 3.89 8.83
N GLN A 254 -12.68 5.07 8.24
CA GLN A 254 -11.63 5.68 7.45
C GLN A 254 -10.29 5.82 8.19
N SER A 255 -9.23 6.17 7.46
CA SER A 255 -7.94 6.52 8.05
C SER A 255 -8.05 7.76 8.93
N LEU A 256 -7.14 7.92 9.89
CA LEU A 256 -7.05 9.15 10.70
C LEU A 256 -6.87 10.39 9.81
N GLN A 257 -6.17 10.27 8.68
CA GLN A 257 -6.04 11.35 7.69
C GLN A 257 -7.42 11.76 7.16
N GLU A 258 -8.22 10.81 6.70
CA GLU A 258 -9.56 11.06 6.16
C GLU A 258 -10.52 11.62 7.22
N VAL A 259 -10.43 11.12 8.47
CA VAL A 259 -11.22 11.65 9.60
C VAL A 259 -10.87 13.11 9.89
N ILE A 260 -9.58 13.44 9.88
CA ILE A 260 -9.10 14.82 10.06
C ILE A 260 -9.59 15.70 8.90
N SER A 261 -9.38 15.27 7.65
CA SER A 261 -9.85 15.99 6.45
C SER A 261 -11.35 16.27 6.51
N ARG A 262 -12.16 15.26 6.84
CA ARG A 262 -13.62 15.44 6.99
C ARG A 262 -14.00 16.38 8.12
N SER A 263 -13.34 16.28 9.29
CA SER A 263 -13.57 17.20 10.40
C SER A 263 -13.29 18.63 9.98
N ASN A 264 -12.25 18.81 9.17
CA ASN A 264 -11.75 20.09 8.70
C ASN A 264 -12.66 20.72 7.64
N GLU A 265 -13.11 19.94 6.66
CA GLU A 265 -14.14 20.31 5.67
C GLU A 265 -15.44 20.75 6.35
N ASN A 266 -15.81 20.10 7.45
CA ASN A 266 -16.98 20.46 8.26
C ASN A 266 -16.73 21.60 9.26
N HIS A 267 -15.55 22.23 9.23
CA HIS A 267 -15.13 23.28 10.17
C HIS A 267 -15.32 22.90 11.66
N SER A 268 -15.11 21.62 11.96
CA SER A 268 -15.30 21.04 13.30
C SER A 268 -13.95 20.64 13.92
N SER A 269 -13.93 20.56 15.25
CA SER A 269 -12.78 20.08 16.02
C SER A 269 -13.07 18.70 16.58
N LEU A 270 -12.13 17.77 16.40
CA LEU A 270 -12.19 16.45 16.99
C LEU A 270 -12.04 16.54 18.52
N PRO A 271 -12.81 15.77 19.31
CA PRO A 271 -12.73 15.82 20.76
C PRO A 271 -11.32 15.52 21.29
N LEU A 272 -10.89 16.27 22.31
CA LEU A 272 -9.56 16.12 22.90
C LEU A 272 -9.33 14.73 23.49
N ALA A 273 -10.37 14.15 24.12
CA ALA A 273 -10.36 12.79 24.65
C ALA A 273 -10.05 11.74 23.57
N THR A 274 -10.67 11.89 22.39
CA THR A 274 -10.45 11.02 21.24
C THR A 274 -9.01 11.13 20.73
N LYS A 275 -8.49 12.35 20.58
CA LYS A 275 -7.08 12.58 20.17
C LYS A 275 -6.09 11.96 21.17
N ALA A 276 -6.37 12.08 22.47
CA ALA A 276 -5.55 11.49 23.54
C ALA A 276 -5.59 9.96 23.52
N LYS A 277 -6.78 9.37 23.28
CA LYS A 277 -6.97 7.92 23.10
C LYS A 277 -6.06 7.40 21.98
N TRP A 278 -6.12 8.03 20.81
CA TRP A 278 -5.28 7.66 19.67
C TRP A 278 -3.79 7.80 19.97
N ALA A 279 -3.37 8.89 20.64
CA ALA A 279 -1.98 9.08 21.03
C ALA A 279 -1.47 7.96 21.97
N CYS A 280 -2.30 7.55 22.92
CA CYS A 280 -2.01 6.43 23.82
C CYS A 280 -1.89 5.10 23.06
N GLN A 281 -2.83 4.81 22.16
CA GLN A 281 -2.86 3.58 21.36
C GLN A 281 -1.67 3.46 20.42
N ILE A 282 -1.34 4.54 19.69
CA ILE A 282 -0.18 4.59 18.80
C ILE A 282 1.12 4.39 19.60
N SER A 283 1.26 5.06 20.74
CA SER A 283 2.48 4.95 21.55
C SER A 283 2.66 3.57 22.16
N SER A 284 1.57 2.94 22.63
CA SER A 284 1.61 1.58 23.17
C SER A 284 1.93 0.54 22.08
N ALA A 285 1.32 0.66 20.90
CA ALA A 285 1.61 -0.20 19.76
C ALA A 285 3.08 -0.10 19.33
N MET A 286 3.61 1.11 19.18
CA MET A 286 5.01 1.27 18.77
C MET A 286 6.00 0.84 19.86
N ALA A 287 5.69 1.04 21.14
CA ALA A 287 6.53 0.54 22.23
C ALA A 287 6.74 -0.98 22.13
N ILE A 288 5.67 -1.75 21.90
CA ILE A 288 5.80 -3.20 21.76
C ILE A 288 6.51 -3.60 20.46
N VAL A 289 6.23 -2.92 19.34
CA VAL A 289 6.92 -3.14 18.04
C VAL A 289 8.43 -3.00 18.20
N HIS A 290 8.89 -1.88 18.76
CA HIS A 290 10.32 -1.65 18.95
C HIS A 290 10.95 -2.58 19.97
N SER A 291 10.22 -2.94 21.05
CA SER A 291 10.72 -3.92 22.02
C SER A 291 10.96 -5.30 21.39
N SER A 292 10.19 -5.64 20.35
CA SER A 292 10.36 -6.88 19.57
C SER A 292 11.47 -6.82 18.53
N GLY A 293 12.09 -5.64 18.33
CA GLY A 293 13.10 -5.40 17.30
C GLY A 293 12.53 -5.15 15.90
N GLN A 294 11.22 -4.96 15.77
CA GLN A 294 10.55 -4.56 14.54
C GLN A 294 10.37 -3.04 14.45
N TYR A 295 9.99 -2.58 13.26
CA TYR A 295 9.84 -1.17 12.91
C TYR A 295 8.83 -1.02 11.76
N HIS A 296 8.29 0.19 11.58
CA HIS A 296 7.27 0.47 10.56
C HIS A 296 7.82 1.26 9.35
N MET A 297 8.69 2.25 9.57
CA MET A 297 9.31 3.14 8.56
C MET A 297 8.41 4.26 7.99
N ASP A 298 7.13 4.01 7.67
CA ASP A 298 6.21 5.02 7.10
C ASP A 298 5.04 5.41 8.01
N LEU A 299 5.31 5.75 9.28
CA LEU A 299 4.26 6.11 10.24
C LEU A 299 3.64 7.47 9.91
N LYS A 300 2.36 7.44 9.54
CA LYS A 300 1.56 8.61 9.18
C LYS A 300 0.06 8.35 9.39
N PRO A 301 -0.78 9.39 9.50
CA PRO A 301 -2.22 9.23 9.71
C PRO A 301 -2.96 8.41 8.61
N SER A 302 -2.45 8.33 7.38
CA SER A 302 -3.03 7.45 6.33
C SER A 302 -2.83 5.97 6.60
N ASN A 303 -1.78 5.60 7.34
CA ASN A 303 -1.45 4.21 7.69
C ASN A 303 -1.98 3.84 9.09
N MET A 304 -2.92 4.64 9.60
CA MET A 304 -3.60 4.45 10.88
C MET A 304 -5.11 4.43 10.61
N LEU A 305 -5.68 3.24 10.49
CA LEU A 305 -7.12 3.04 10.28
C LEU A 305 -7.86 3.00 11.61
N LEU A 306 -9.16 3.25 11.59
CA LEU A 306 -10.02 3.08 12.76
C LEU A 306 -10.82 1.78 12.64
N ASN A 307 -10.99 1.07 13.75
CA ASN A 307 -11.98 -0.01 13.84
C ASN A 307 -13.38 0.55 14.22
N ASN A 308 -14.36 -0.32 14.45
CA ASN A 308 -15.73 0.11 14.76
C ASN A 308 -15.85 0.85 16.11
N GLU A 309 -14.90 0.64 17.01
CA GLU A 309 -14.78 1.22 18.35
C GLU A 309 -13.95 2.53 18.38
N ASP A 310 -13.61 3.09 17.21
CA ASP A 310 -12.72 4.26 17.08
C ASP A 310 -11.34 4.03 17.73
N ASP A 311 -10.84 2.79 17.72
CA ASP A 311 -9.47 2.46 18.06
C ASP A 311 -8.59 2.48 16.82
N VAL A 312 -7.36 2.97 16.98
CA VAL A 312 -6.36 2.99 15.91
C VAL A 312 -5.83 1.59 15.65
N ILE A 313 -5.74 1.21 14.38
CA ILE A 313 -5.03 0.02 13.88
C ILE A 313 -3.93 0.50 12.93
N ILE A 314 -2.67 0.24 13.29
CA ILE A 314 -1.52 0.55 12.44
C ILE A 314 -1.39 -0.53 11.36
N ILE A 315 -1.40 -0.12 10.10
CA ILE A 315 -1.39 -0.98 8.90
C ILE A 315 -0.18 -0.67 8.01
N ASP A 316 -0.04 -1.39 6.90
CA ASP A 316 0.91 -1.09 5.80
C ASP A 316 2.39 -1.25 6.19
N TRP A 317 2.78 -2.50 6.45
CA TRP A 317 4.09 -2.88 7.00
C TRP A 317 5.13 -3.21 5.92
N GLU A 318 5.09 -2.47 4.80
CA GLU A 318 5.87 -2.75 3.58
C GLU A 318 7.37 -2.48 3.71
N GLN A 319 7.79 -1.57 4.60
CA GLN A 319 9.19 -1.20 4.85
C GLN A 319 10.00 -0.83 3.57
N CYS A 320 9.36 -0.20 2.58
CA CYS A 320 9.96 0.04 1.26
C CYS A 320 10.00 1.52 0.82
N GLY A 321 9.55 2.44 1.67
CA GLY A 321 9.55 3.86 1.39
C GLY A 321 8.93 4.63 2.55
N ALA A 322 9.20 5.92 2.63
CA ALA A 322 8.65 6.80 3.64
C ALA A 322 8.16 8.10 3.03
N SER A 323 7.13 8.66 3.64
CA SER A 323 6.58 9.95 3.26
C SER A 323 7.52 11.06 3.73
N PRO A 324 8.06 11.92 2.84
CA PRO A 324 9.08 12.91 3.18
C PRO A 324 8.76 13.82 4.36
N PHE A 325 7.49 14.17 4.54
CA PHE A 325 7.07 15.02 5.64
C PHE A 325 7.15 14.34 7.03
N PHE A 326 6.97 13.02 7.07
CA PHE A 326 6.94 12.23 8.32
C PHE A 326 8.31 11.62 8.63
N LEU A 327 9.18 11.51 7.64
CA LEU A 327 10.52 10.96 7.82
C LEU A 327 11.39 11.87 8.70
N ALA A 328 12.12 11.27 9.64
CA ALA A 328 13.13 11.97 10.41
C ALA A 328 14.22 12.54 9.48
N PRO A 329 14.71 13.78 9.69
CA PRO A 329 15.69 14.40 8.81
C PRO A 329 16.97 13.57 8.63
N GLU A 330 17.42 12.91 9.69
CA GLU A 330 18.61 12.06 9.64
C GLU A 330 18.38 10.71 8.95
N ALA A 331 17.12 10.32 8.73
CA ALA A 331 16.74 9.05 8.14
C ALA A 331 16.56 9.10 6.61
N ASP A 332 16.89 10.23 5.97
CA ASP A 332 16.76 10.49 4.53
C ASP A 332 17.71 9.67 3.63
N GLY A 333 18.54 8.81 4.22
CA GLY A 333 19.53 7.98 3.55
C GLY A 333 20.92 8.61 3.43
N SER A 334 21.09 9.88 3.77
CA SER A 334 22.35 10.62 3.62
C SER A 334 23.27 10.56 4.84
N TRP A 335 22.89 9.81 5.88
CA TRP A 335 23.61 9.72 7.15
C TRP A 335 23.91 8.27 7.55
N ASP A 336 25.11 8.06 8.09
CA ASP A 336 25.45 6.91 8.92
C ASP A 336 25.39 7.30 10.39
N VAL A 337 25.29 6.31 11.26
CA VAL A 337 25.23 6.52 12.71
C VAL A 337 26.26 5.65 13.42
N ASP A 338 26.99 6.25 14.35
CA ASP A 338 27.84 5.56 15.31
C ASP A 338 27.30 5.76 16.73
N VAL A 339 27.51 4.77 17.61
CA VAL A 339 27.15 4.88 19.03
C VAL A 339 28.42 5.03 19.86
N PHE A 340 28.48 6.13 20.61
CA PHE A 340 29.53 6.39 21.59
C PHE A 340 28.98 6.16 22.99
N ILE A 341 29.62 5.26 23.73
CA ILE A 341 29.28 4.99 25.13
C ILE A 341 30.24 5.79 26.01
N ASN A 342 29.74 6.85 26.64
CA ASN A 342 30.45 7.51 27.73
C ASN A 342 29.91 7.01 29.07
N ALA A 343 30.66 7.22 30.15
CA ALA A 343 30.46 6.64 31.48
C ALA A 343 29.05 6.76 32.10
N GLU A 344 28.13 7.54 31.51
CA GLU A 344 26.76 7.70 32.00
C GLU A 344 25.65 7.61 30.92
N LYS A 345 25.95 7.66 29.60
CA LYS A 345 24.92 7.56 28.53
C LYS A 345 25.49 7.08 27.18
N GLU A 346 24.66 6.31 26.45
CA GLU A 346 24.83 6.05 25.02
C GLU A 346 24.45 7.30 24.22
N ARG A 347 25.31 7.70 23.28
CA ARG A 347 25.08 8.85 22.40
C ARG A 347 25.25 8.45 20.94
N MET A 348 24.26 8.78 20.12
CA MET A 348 24.30 8.61 18.67
C MET A 348 25.01 9.81 18.03
N VAL A 349 25.97 9.54 17.15
CA VAL A 349 26.69 10.54 16.37
C VAL A 349 26.47 10.24 14.90
N TYR A 350 25.87 11.20 14.21
CA TYR A 350 25.55 11.09 12.81
C TYR A 350 26.66 11.68 11.96
N ARG A 351 27.06 10.95 10.93
CA ARG A 351 28.08 11.37 9.97
C ARG A 351 27.52 11.24 8.58
N LYS A 352 27.87 12.20 7.71
CA LYS A 352 27.37 12.20 6.34
C LYS A 352 27.91 10.96 5.62
N PHE A 353 27.02 10.19 5.02
CA PHE A 353 27.37 9.03 4.22
C PHE A 353 28.18 9.46 3.00
N ILE A 354 29.29 8.76 2.75
CA ILE A 354 30.17 8.98 1.60
C ILE A 354 30.09 7.74 0.72
N GLY A 355 29.17 7.76 -0.24
CA GLY A 355 28.98 6.70 -1.21
C GLY A 355 27.88 7.05 -2.22
N PRO A 356 27.70 6.23 -3.27
CA PRO A 356 26.62 6.43 -4.22
C PRO A 356 25.27 6.17 -3.54
N LEU A 357 24.34 7.12 -3.67
CA LEU A 357 22.93 6.88 -3.42
C LEU A 357 22.34 6.26 -4.69
N CYS A 358 22.27 4.93 -4.74
CA CYS A 358 21.64 4.23 -5.85
C CYS A 358 20.15 4.61 -5.95
N ASP A 359 19.63 4.70 -7.17
CA ASP A 359 18.21 4.96 -7.40
C ASP A 359 17.44 3.63 -7.28
N ASP A 360 16.77 3.41 -6.15
CA ASP A 360 15.95 2.21 -5.90
C ASP A 360 14.56 2.36 -6.56
N PHE A 361 14.53 2.49 -7.89
CA PHE A 361 13.29 2.46 -8.69
C PHE A 361 12.21 3.42 -8.17
N GLY A 362 12.64 4.63 -7.83
CA GLY A 362 11.80 5.71 -7.32
C GLY A 362 11.45 5.62 -5.83
N ALA A 363 11.83 4.59 -5.07
CA ALA A 363 11.64 4.58 -3.63
C ALA A 363 12.41 5.73 -2.97
N TRP A 364 11.77 6.41 -2.01
CA TRP A 364 12.40 7.45 -1.19
C TRP A 364 12.23 7.09 0.29
N PRO A 365 13.28 7.18 1.13
CA PRO A 365 14.65 7.60 0.79
C PRO A 365 15.38 6.60 -0.14
N LYS A 366 16.31 7.11 -0.96
CA LYS A 366 17.09 6.30 -1.92
C LYS A 366 17.94 5.21 -1.26
N ARG A 367 18.32 5.43 0.00
CA ARG A 367 18.99 4.44 0.85
C ARG A 367 18.12 4.21 2.07
N ASN A 368 17.60 2.99 2.22
CA ASN A 368 16.81 2.62 3.38
C ASN A 368 17.70 2.37 4.61
N VAL A 369 17.90 3.40 5.43
CA VAL A 369 18.72 3.30 6.65
C VAL A 369 18.03 2.55 7.79
N PHE A 370 16.71 2.35 7.74
CA PHE A 370 16.00 1.61 8.81
C PHE A 370 16.46 0.16 8.87
N GLN A 371 16.62 -0.50 7.72
CA GLN A 371 17.13 -1.88 7.66
C GLN A 371 18.54 -1.98 8.25
N LEU A 372 19.39 -0.99 7.98
CA LEU A 372 20.76 -0.94 8.51
C LEU A 372 20.75 -0.70 10.02
N TRP A 373 20.03 0.32 10.49
CA TRP A 373 19.96 0.68 11.89
C TRP A 373 19.24 -0.36 12.74
N GLN A 374 18.34 -1.15 12.17
CA GLN A 374 17.76 -2.31 12.87
C GLN A 374 18.84 -3.28 13.37
N LEU A 375 19.91 -3.46 12.59
CA LEU A 375 21.03 -4.33 12.90
C LEU A 375 22.14 -3.62 13.68
N GLU A 376 22.44 -2.37 13.30
CA GLU A 376 23.63 -1.64 13.76
C GLU A 376 23.34 -0.74 14.97
N CYS A 377 22.17 -0.10 15.03
CA CYS A 377 21.83 0.89 16.04
C CYS A 377 20.32 1.02 16.24
N ARG A 378 19.74 0.13 17.07
CA ARG A 378 18.29 0.14 17.36
C ARG A 378 17.80 1.46 17.94
N ARG A 379 18.67 2.20 18.64
CA ARG A 379 18.31 3.50 19.21
C ARG A 379 18.15 4.59 18.15
N ALA A 380 18.94 4.57 17.07
CA ALA A 380 18.80 5.50 15.96
C ALA A 380 17.51 5.24 15.18
N LEU A 381 17.23 3.95 14.93
CA LEU A 381 15.96 3.52 14.36
C LEU A 381 14.78 3.99 15.22
N GLU A 382 14.83 3.77 16.54
CA GLU A 382 13.76 4.18 17.46
C GLU A 382 13.58 5.70 17.44
N ALA A 383 14.66 6.48 17.50
CA ALA A 383 14.60 7.94 17.48
C ALA A 383 14.01 8.48 16.17
N ALA A 384 14.27 7.82 15.04
CA ALA A 384 13.67 8.17 13.76
C ALA A 384 12.15 7.90 13.73
N GLU A 385 11.69 6.76 14.23
CA GLU A 385 10.25 6.46 14.30
C GLU A 385 9.53 7.33 15.34
N VAL A 386 10.19 7.70 16.45
CA VAL A 386 9.65 8.66 17.43
C VAL A 386 9.38 10.00 16.76
N TYR A 387 10.23 10.44 15.83
CA TYR A 387 9.98 11.65 15.05
C TYR A 387 8.74 11.49 14.17
N SER A 388 8.60 10.37 13.44
CA SER A 388 7.43 10.10 12.59
C SER A 388 6.12 10.04 13.39
N VAL A 389 6.14 9.43 14.58
CA VAL A 389 5.01 9.47 15.51
C VAL A 389 4.78 10.90 16.02
N GLY A 390 5.82 11.65 16.38
CA GLY A 390 5.71 13.05 16.76
C GLY A 390 5.02 13.91 15.69
N ARG A 391 5.39 13.72 14.42
CA ARG A 391 4.76 14.41 13.28
C ARG A 391 3.29 14.01 13.16
N SER A 392 2.99 12.72 13.27
CA SER A 392 1.62 12.20 13.22
C SER A 392 0.76 12.76 14.35
N LEU A 393 1.29 12.81 15.58
CA LEU A 393 0.61 13.39 16.74
C LEU A 393 0.37 14.88 16.56
N TRP A 394 1.35 15.63 16.04
CA TRP A 394 1.13 17.04 15.71
C TRP A 394 -0.01 17.20 14.70
N VAL A 395 -0.04 16.43 13.62
CA VAL A 395 -1.14 16.46 12.64
C VAL A 395 -2.49 16.16 13.29
N ILE A 396 -2.56 15.18 14.20
CA ILE A 396 -3.79 14.82 14.93
C ILE A 396 -4.25 15.96 15.86
N PHE A 397 -3.33 16.51 16.65
CA PHE A 397 -3.66 17.55 17.63
C PHE A 397 -4.01 18.88 16.99
N GLU A 398 -3.22 19.30 15.99
CA GLU A 398 -3.43 20.52 15.22
C GLU A 398 -4.56 20.40 14.21
N GLN A 399 -4.92 19.17 13.79
CA GLN A 399 -5.77 18.94 12.62
C GLN A 399 -5.25 19.66 11.37
N SER A 400 -3.94 19.55 11.11
CA SER A 400 -3.30 20.21 9.96
C SER A 400 -3.82 19.64 8.64
N GLU A 401 -4.24 20.52 7.74
CA GLU A 401 -4.65 20.23 6.36
C GLU A 401 -3.43 20.36 5.46
N ASP A 402 -2.57 19.35 5.44
CA ASP A 402 -1.57 19.28 4.39
C ASP A 402 -1.92 18.15 3.44
N VAL A 403 -2.20 18.55 2.21
CA VAL A 403 -2.33 17.68 1.04
C VAL A 403 -0.93 17.12 0.79
N TRP A 404 -0.67 15.93 1.33
CA TRP A 404 0.55 15.19 1.05
C TRP A 404 0.52 14.77 -0.43
N SER A 405 1.09 15.57 -1.33
CA SER A 405 1.34 15.06 -2.67
C SER A 405 2.34 13.93 -2.55
N TYR A 406 2.07 12.82 -3.24
CA TYR A 406 3.00 11.70 -3.37
C TYR A 406 4.30 12.07 -4.12
N ASP A 407 4.52 13.36 -4.40
CA ASP A 407 5.79 13.85 -4.90
C ASP A 407 6.84 13.53 -3.85
N ARG A 408 7.62 12.48 -4.13
CA ARG A 408 8.80 12.01 -3.38
C ARG A 408 9.95 13.02 -3.43
N ARG A 409 9.64 14.32 -3.49
CA ARG A 409 10.58 15.41 -3.36
C ARG A 409 10.59 15.80 -1.88
N PRO A 410 11.76 16.11 -1.30
CA PRO A 410 11.80 16.70 0.03
C PRO A 410 10.97 18.00 -0.03
N PRO A 411 9.82 18.09 0.68
CA PRO A 411 9.09 19.35 0.73
C PRO A 411 10.02 20.41 1.32
N GLU A 412 9.86 21.66 0.90
CA GLU A 412 10.33 22.78 1.72
C GLU A 412 9.80 22.52 3.13
N ALA A 413 10.70 22.36 4.09
CA ALA A 413 10.37 21.82 5.40
C ALA A 413 9.33 22.73 6.07
N LYS A 414 8.05 22.35 5.99
CA LYS A 414 6.99 23.08 6.68
C LYS A 414 7.30 22.99 8.17
N GLU A 415 7.56 24.15 8.76
CA GLU A 415 7.82 24.26 10.19
C GLU A 415 6.59 23.80 10.96
N VAL A 416 6.83 23.03 12.01
CA VAL A 416 5.79 22.57 12.93
C VAL A 416 5.38 23.75 13.80
N ALA A 417 4.21 24.31 13.52
CA ALA A 417 3.66 25.44 14.26
C ALA A 417 2.30 25.09 14.86
N TRP A 418 2.09 25.43 16.13
CA TRP A 418 0.78 25.31 16.78
C TRP A 418 -0.02 26.59 16.54
N THR A 419 -1.25 26.48 16.04
CA THR A 419 -2.13 27.64 15.82
C THR A 419 -3.20 27.75 16.89
N GLN A 420 -4.09 28.74 16.76
CA GLN A 420 -5.26 28.87 17.64
C GLN A 420 -6.19 27.63 17.57
N ARG A 421 -6.12 26.84 16.48
CA ARG A 421 -6.91 25.60 16.32
C ARG A 421 -6.63 24.57 17.41
N SER A 422 -5.41 24.56 17.95
CA SER A 422 -5.01 23.66 19.04
C SER A 422 -4.91 24.36 20.40
N GLU A 423 -5.57 25.50 20.61
CA GLU A 423 -5.54 26.23 21.88
C GLU A 423 -5.99 25.37 23.08
N SER A 424 -6.96 24.48 22.85
CA SER A 424 -7.46 23.53 23.86
C SER A 424 -6.50 22.37 24.18
N VAL A 425 -5.45 22.17 23.37
CA VAL A 425 -4.48 21.08 23.59
C VAL A 425 -3.55 21.46 24.75
N PRO A 426 -3.46 20.62 25.81
CA PRO A 426 -2.63 20.90 26.98
C PRO A 426 -1.17 21.18 26.62
N LYS A 427 -0.56 22.13 27.32
CA LYS A 427 0.85 22.50 27.11
C LYS A 427 1.78 21.30 27.25
N ALA A 428 1.56 20.42 28.23
CA ALA A 428 2.37 19.22 28.42
C ALA A 428 2.36 18.29 27.20
N TRP A 429 1.25 18.23 26.46
CA TRP A 429 1.12 17.41 25.26
C TRP A 429 1.88 18.05 24.09
N LYS A 430 1.75 19.37 23.92
CA LYS A 430 2.53 20.12 22.94
C LYS A 430 4.04 19.97 23.20
N ASP A 431 4.45 20.10 24.46
CA ASP A 431 5.85 19.94 24.88
C ASP A 431 6.35 18.51 24.63
N PHE A 432 5.53 17.48 24.86
CA PHE A 432 5.87 16.10 24.54
C PHE A 432 6.07 15.90 23.03
N VAL A 433 5.12 16.35 22.21
CA VAL A 433 5.20 16.29 20.75
C VAL A 433 6.43 17.04 20.23
N SER A 434 6.72 18.23 20.75
CA SER A 434 7.92 19.00 20.41
C SER A 434 9.22 18.26 20.75
N ARG A 435 9.27 17.50 21.86
CA ARG A 435 10.45 16.65 22.16
C ARG A 435 10.60 15.49 21.19
N CYS A 436 9.52 14.86 20.75
CA CYS A 436 9.59 13.84 19.68
C CYS A 436 10.17 14.42 18.39
N LEU A 437 9.92 15.71 18.13
CA LEU A 437 10.36 16.44 16.94
C LEU A 437 11.70 17.17 17.14
N SER A 438 12.44 16.85 18.21
CA SER A 438 13.73 17.49 18.47
C SER A 438 14.69 17.32 17.27
N PRO A 439 15.37 18.39 16.84
CA PRO A 439 16.40 18.31 15.81
C PRO A 439 17.56 17.37 16.18
N ASP A 440 17.91 17.28 17.47
CA ASP A 440 18.87 16.28 17.97
C ASP A 440 18.14 14.97 18.30
N PRO A 441 18.40 13.86 17.58
CA PRO A 441 17.77 12.56 17.85
C PRO A 441 18.06 12.02 19.25
N ASN A 442 19.15 12.45 19.90
CA ASN A 442 19.49 12.03 21.26
C ASN A 442 18.51 12.59 22.32
N GLU A 443 17.89 13.73 22.04
CA GLU A 443 16.94 14.40 22.96
C GLU A 443 15.51 13.87 22.81
N ARG A 444 15.24 13.08 21.77
CA ARG A 444 13.92 12.48 21.54
C ARG A 444 13.64 11.40 22.59
N PRO A 445 12.41 11.29 23.11
CA PRO A 445 12.06 10.24 24.06
C PRO A 445 12.20 8.84 23.44
N LYS A 446 12.16 7.81 24.29
CA LYS A 446 11.92 6.43 23.87
C LYS A 446 10.43 6.14 23.77
N PHE A 447 10.02 5.13 23.01
CA PHE A 447 8.59 4.76 22.92
C PHE A 447 8.00 4.36 24.26
N GLU A 448 8.78 3.65 25.10
CA GLU A 448 8.37 3.31 26.46
C GLU A 448 8.03 4.56 27.30
N GLN A 449 8.79 5.65 27.12
CA GLN A 449 8.51 6.92 27.82
C GLN A 449 7.24 7.57 27.28
N GLY A 450 6.98 7.47 25.97
CA GLY A 450 5.74 7.94 25.36
C GLY A 450 4.52 7.17 25.81
N GLU A 451 4.59 5.84 25.83
CA GLU A 451 3.50 5.00 26.34
C GLU A 451 3.14 5.37 27.78
N ARG A 452 4.14 5.50 28.66
CA ARG A 452 3.92 5.90 30.06
C ARG A 452 3.28 7.28 30.18
N PHE A 453 3.76 8.25 29.40
CA PHE A 453 3.21 9.61 29.37
C PHE A 453 1.74 9.61 28.94
N TRP A 454 1.42 9.03 27.78
CA TRP A 454 0.05 9.07 27.26
C TRP A 454 -0.93 8.23 28.08
N ARG A 455 -0.48 7.12 28.69
CA ARG A 455 -1.32 6.36 29.63
C ARG A 455 -1.68 7.21 30.86
N GLN A 456 -0.75 8.02 31.37
CA GLN A 456 -1.01 8.92 32.49
C GLN A 456 -1.92 10.09 32.12
N GLU A 457 -1.86 10.58 30.88
CA GLU A 457 -2.68 11.71 30.41
C GLU A 457 -4.09 11.29 29.94
N PHE A 458 -4.25 10.08 29.41
CA PHE A 458 -5.53 9.56 28.94
C PHE A 458 -6.48 9.18 30.09
N VAL A 459 -5.96 8.50 31.12
CA VAL A 459 -6.74 8.06 32.29
C VAL A 459 -7.49 9.22 32.98
N PRO A 460 -6.89 10.39 33.24
CA PRO A 460 -7.57 11.56 33.80
C PRO A 460 -8.74 12.12 33.00
N ILE A 461 -8.82 11.84 31.69
CA ILE A 461 -9.87 12.35 30.82
C ILE A 461 -11.06 11.38 30.78
N ALA A 462 -10.80 10.07 30.76
CA ALA A 462 -11.84 9.04 30.73
C ALA A 462 -12.76 9.02 31.98
N PHE A 463 -12.38 9.72 33.06
CA PHE A 463 -13.16 9.83 34.31
C PHE A 463 -13.80 11.21 34.52
N LYS A 464 -13.80 12.08 33.51
CA LYS A 464 -14.34 13.46 33.60
C LYS A 464 -15.55 13.77 32.73
N ASP A 465 -16.05 12.79 31.97
CA ASP A 465 -17.27 12.91 31.16
C ASP A 465 -18.45 12.16 31.79
#